data_AF-W1VGS9-F1
#
_entry.id   AF-W1VGS9-F1
#
_cell.length_a   1.000
_cell.length_b   1.000
_cell.length_c   1.000
_cell.angle_alpha   90.00
_cell.angle_beta   90.00
_cell.angle_gamma   90.00
#
_symmetry.space_group_name_H-M   'P 1'
#
loop_
_entity.id
_entity.type
_entity.pdbx_description
1 polymer ?
#
loop_
_entity_poly.entity_id
_entity_poly.type
_entity_poly.pdbx_seq_one_letter_code
_entity_poly.pdbx_strand_id
1 'polypeptide(L)'
;MAIVTMRQLLESGVHFGHQTRRWNPKMKRFILTERNGIYVIDLVKTVEGINTAYDFVKETVARGGNILFVGTKKQAQAAVAEQAQRVGMPYVNQRWLGGMLTNFSTVRARLDRMKELEQIDFDDVAGSGRTKKELLMMRREKDKLTKTLGGIRDMAKLPAAIWVVDTKKEHLAIAEARKLNIPVIAILDTNC
;
A
#
# COMPACT_ATOMS: atom_id res chain seq x y z
N MET A 1 -20.79 4.62 14.98
CA MET A 1 -19.98 4.18 16.14
C MET A 1 -18.52 4.42 15.80
N ALA A 2 -17.79 5.15 16.64
CA ALA A 2 -16.35 5.30 16.46
C ALA A 2 -15.70 3.93 16.70
N ILE A 3 -15.03 3.39 15.69
CA ILE A 3 -14.48 2.02 15.70
C ILE A 3 -13.29 1.90 16.65
N VAL A 4 -12.61 3.02 16.90
CA VAL A 4 -11.44 3.09 17.78
C VAL A 4 -11.68 4.21 18.78
N THR A 5 -11.42 3.91 20.05
CA THR A 5 -11.51 4.91 21.12
C THR A 5 -10.25 5.77 21.16
N MET A 6 -10.38 7.03 21.60
CA MET A 6 -9.21 7.91 21.79
C MET A 6 -8.18 7.30 22.74
N ARG A 7 -8.64 6.54 23.74
CA ARG A 7 -7.78 5.81 24.69
C ARG A 7 -6.90 4.78 23.97
N GLN A 8 -7.47 3.98 23.08
CA GLN A 8 -6.69 3.01 22.28
C GLN A 8 -5.64 3.69 21.41
N LEU A 9 -5.98 4.82 20.78
CA LEU A 9 -5.03 5.61 19.97
C LEU A 9 -3.88 6.17 20.84
N LEU A 10 -4.18 6.59 22.06
CA LEU A 10 -3.19 7.08 23.00
C LEU A 10 -2.25 5.94 23.45
N GLU A 11 -2.81 4.80 23.85
CA GLU A 11 -2.08 3.61 24.29
C GLU A 11 -1.20 3.01 23.17
N SER A 12 -1.67 3.05 21.92
CA SER A 12 -0.89 2.59 20.77
C SER A 12 0.19 3.58 20.31
N GLY A 13 0.27 4.78 20.91
CA GLY A 13 1.31 5.76 20.61
C GLY A 13 1.18 6.45 19.24
N VAL A 14 0.01 6.44 18.59
CA VAL A 14 -0.14 7.04 17.24
C VAL A 14 -0.14 8.58 17.26
N HIS A 15 -0.21 9.18 18.44
CA HIS A 15 -0.14 10.62 18.64
C HIS A 15 1.29 11.18 18.50
N PHE A 16 2.31 10.33 18.50
CA PHE A 16 3.69 10.76 18.33
C PHE A 16 4.01 11.03 16.85
N GLY A 17 4.40 12.26 16.54
CA GLY A 17 4.90 12.63 15.21
C GLY A 17 6.43 12.63 15.13
N HIS A 18 6.96 13.36 14.15
CA HIS A 18 8.40 13.57 14.00
C HIS A 18 8.95 14.75 14.82
N GLN A 19 10.29 14.84 14.84
CA GLN A 19 11.03 15.99 15.37
C GLN A 19 10.62 17.31 14.71
N THR A 20 10.60 18.40 15.48
CA THR A 20 10.18 19.74 15.01
C THR A 20 10.87 20.21 13.73
N ARG A 21 12.17 19.94 13.59
CA ARG A 21 12.95 20.30 12.39
C ARG A 21 12.55 19.60 11.09
N ARG A 22 11.75 18.53 11.15
CA ARG A 22 11.36 17.71 9.98
C ARG A 22 9.93 17.93 9.53
N TRP A 23 9.20 18.85 10.16
CA TRP A 23 7.77 19.00 9.93
C TRP A 23 7.44 19.74 8.63
N ASN A 24 6.22 19.52 8.15
CA ASN A 24 5.60 20.26 7.07
C ASN A 24 4.67 21.33 7.66
N PRO A 25 4.86 22.63 7.33
CA PRO A 25 4.00 23.71 7.85
C PRO A 25 2.50 23.51 7.59
N LYS A 26 2.12 22.79 6.53
CA LYS A 26 0.71 22.47 6.22
C LYS A 26 0.06 21.55 7.26
N MET A 27 0.87 20.83 8.04
CA MET A 27 0.42 19.96 9.12
C MET A 27 0.10 20.73 10.41
N LYS A 28 0.36 22.04 10.49
CA LYS A 28 0.07 22.87 11.68
C LYS A 28 -1.36 22.69 12.21
N ARG A 29 -2.34 22.55 11.32
CA ARG A 29 -3.75 22.35 11.71
C ARG A 29 -4.03 20.98 12.36
N PHE A 30 -3.16 20.00 12.22
CA PHE A 30 -3.31 18.65 12.79
C PHE A 30 -2.39 18.41 14.00
N ILE A 31 -1.52 19.37 14.32
CA ILE A 31 -0.59 19.30 15.45
C ILE A 31 -1.24 19.97 16.65
N LEU A 32 -1.29 19.25 17.77
CA LEU A 32 -1.82 19.75 19.04
C LEU A 32 -0.77 20.58 19.78
N THR A 33 0.42 20.03 19.97
CA THR A 33 1.50 20.66 20.75
C THR A 33 2.84 20.02 20.42
N GLU A 34 3.91 20.49 21.05
CA GLU A 34 5.24 19.91 21.03
C GLU A 34 5.65 19.50 22.44
N ARG A 35 6.26 18.32 22.59
CA ARG A 35 6.89 17.88 23.84
C ARG A 35 8.25 17.27 23.54
N ASN A 36 9.29 17.76 24.23
CA ASN A 36 10.67 17.26 24.10
C ASN A 36 11.17 17.20 22.64
N GLY A 37 10.87 18.23 21.82
CA GLY A 37 11.30 18.28 20.43
C GLY A 37 10.49 17.41 19.47
N ILE A 38 9.43 16.75 19.92
CA ILE A 38 8.53 15.89 19.11
C ILE A 38 7.15 16.53 19.05
N TYR A 39 6.59 16.64 17.84
CA TYR A 39 5.21 17.10 17.67
C TYR A 39 4.21 16.01 18.08
N VAL A 40 3.15 16.44 18.76
CA VAL A 40 2.02 15.60 19.16
C VAL A 40 0.85 15.90 18.24
N ILE A 41 0.31 14.85 17.61
CA ILE A 41 -0.83 14.93 16.69
C ILE A 41 -2.13 15.04 17.49
N ASP A 42 -3.05 15.86 17.01
CA ASP A 42 -4.38 16.03 17.60
C ASP A 42 -5.25 14.78 17.36
N LEU A 43 -5.50 14.03 18.43
CA LEU A 43 -6.31 12.80 18.37
C LEU A 43 -7.80 13.09 18.13
N VAL A 44 -8.32 14.27 18.49
CA VAL A 44 -9.72 14.62 18.21
C VAL A 44 -9.92 14.68 16.70
N LYS A 45 -9.06 15.42 16.01
CA LYS A 45 -9.06 15.52 14.54
C LYS A 45 -8.78 14.17 13.87
N THR A 46 -7.95 13.35 14.49
CA THR A 46 -7.66 11.99 14.02
C THR A 46 -8.92 11.13 14.02
N VAL A 47 -9.71 11.17 15.11
CA VAL A 47 -10.98 10.43 15.20
C VAL A 47 -11.98 10.91 14.15
N GLU A 48 -12.10 12.22 13.94
CA GLU A 48 -12.95 12.78 12.87
C GLU A 48 -12.50 12.33 11.47
N GLY A 49 -11.19 12.35 11.21
CA GLY A 49 -10.60 11.87 9.97
C GLY A 49 -10.82 10.38 9.73
N ILE A 50 -10.74 9.55 10.79
CA ILE A 50 -11.04 8.12 10.74
C ILE A 50 -12.50 7.89 10.36
N ASN A 51 -13.45 8.61 10.98
CA ASN A 51 -14.87 8.45 10.67
C ASN A 51 -15.15 8.80 9.20
N THR A 52 -14.62 9.93 8.72
CA THR A 52 -14.77 10.37 7.32
C THR A 52 -14.18 9.36 6.34
N ALA A 53 -12.97 8.86 6.62
CA ALA A 53 -12.32 7.85 5.79
C ALA A 53 -13.09 6.52 5.82
N TYR A 54 -13.63 6.13 6.97
CA TYR A 54 -14.40 4.90 7.12
C TYR A 54 -15.69 4.93 6.30
N ASP A 55 -16.42 6.04 6.34
CA ASP A 55 -17.65 6.20 5.55
C ASP A 55 -17.37 6.11 4.04
N PHE A 56 -16.30 6.77 3.58
CA PHE A 56 -15.84 6.68 2.19
C PHE A 56 -15.46 5.25 1.78
N VAL A 57 -14.69 4.56 2.64
CA VAL A 57 -14.26 3.16 2.40
C VAL A 57 -15.47 2.24 2.34
N LYS A 58 -16.40 2.37 3.29
CA LYS A 58 -17.64 1.59 3.35
C LYS A 58 -18.47 1.76 2.08
N GLU A 59 -18.66 3.00 1.64
CA GLU A 59 -19.41 3.31 0.41
C GLU A 59 -18.71 2.76 -0.85
N THR A 60 -17.39 2.93 -0.95
CA THR A 60 -16.60 2.45 -2.09
C THR A 60 -16.68 0.93 -2.22
N VAL A 61 -16.52 0.21 -1.11
CA VAL A 61 -16.58 -1.26 -1.09
C VAL A 61 -18.01 -1.75 -1.32
N ALA A 62 -19.04 -1.09 -0.77
CA ALA A 62 -20.43 -1.44 -1.01
C ALA A 62 -20.84 -1.35 -2.49
N ARG A 63 -20.18 -0.47 -3.26
CA ARG A 63 -20.34 -0.36 -4.73
C ARG A 63 -19.52 -1.38 -5.52
N GLY A 64 -18.82 -2.31 -4.86
CA GLY A 64 -17.95 -3.30 -5.50
C GLY A 64 -16.60 -2.74 -5.98
N GLY A 65 -16.14 -1.64 -5.37
CA GLY A 65 -14.83 -1.05 -5.63
C GLY A 65 -13.71 -1.73 -4.84
N ASN A 66 -12.58 -1.97 -5.50
CA ASN A 66 -11.38 -2.50 -4.85
C ASN A 66 -10.52 -1.37 -4.29
N ILE A 67 -9.96 -1.56 -3.11
CA ILE A 67 -9.03 -0.61 -2.47
C ILE A 67 -7.63 -1.22 -2.51
N LEU A 68 -6.68 -0.50 -3.10
CA LEU A 68 -5.28 -0.92 -3.15
C LEU A 68 -4.53 -0.43 -1.91
N PHE A 69 -4.03 -1.37 -1.10
CA PHE A 69 -3.23 -1.06 0.08
C PHE A 69 -1.75 -0.88 -0.30
N VAL A 70 -1.11 0.18 0.15
CA VAL A 70 0.28 0.50 -0.20
C VAL A 70 1.07 0.85 1.07
N GLY A 71 2.16 0.11 1.30
CA GLY A 71 3.10 0.43 2.37
C GLY A 71 4.40 -0.33 2.22
N THR A 72 5.45 0.33 1.71
CA THR A 72 6.77 -0.29 1.49
C THR A 72 7.73 -0.08 2.66
N LYS A 73 7.37 0.78 3.62
CA LYS A 73 8.13 1.01 4.85
C LYS A 73 8.24 -0.29 5.65
N LYS A 74 9.44 -0.65 6.14
CA LYS A 74 9.72 -1.92 6.84
C LYS A 74 8.69 -2.25 7.93
N GLN A 75 8.29 -1.25 8.71
CA GLN A 75 7.30 -1.38 9.79
C GLN A 75 5.87 -1.65 9.28
N ALA A 76 5.55 -1.24 8.05
CA ALA A 76 4.24 -1.38 7.46
C ALA A 76 4.10 -2.64 6.59
N GLN A 77 5.21 -3.21 6.08
CA GLN A 77 5.16 -4.27 5.05
C GLN A 77 4.35 -5.49 5.48
N ALA A 78 4.58 -5.98 6.71
CA ALA A 78 3.90 -7.17 7.23
C ALA A 78 2.43 -6.87 7.51
N ALA A 79 2.15 -5.79 8.24
CA ALA A 79 0.81 -5.39 8.62
C ALA A 79 -0.10 -5.14 7.40
N VAL A 80 0.43 -4.43 6.38
CA VAL A 80 -0.32 -4.16 5.14
C VAL A 80 -0.65 -5.46 4.40
N ALA A 81 0.31 -6.36 4.25
CA ALA A 81 0.07 -7.63 3.55
C ALA A 81 -0.93 -8.51 4.29
N GLU A 82 -0.75 -8.68 5.60
CA GLU A 82 -1.63 -9.53 6.43
C GLU A 82 -3.07 -9.01 6.43
N GLN A 83 -3.26 -7.71 6.68
CA GLN A 83 -4.62 -7.16 6.76
C GLN A 83 -5.30 -7.10 5.39
N ALA A 84 -4.56 -6.79 4.32
CA ALA A 84 -5.12 -6.79 2.96
C ALA A 84 -5.52 -8.20 2.51
N GLN A 85 -4.70 -9.21 2.79
CA GLN A 85 -5.02 -10.61 2.52
C GLN A 85 -6.26 -11.07 3.29
N ARG A 86 -6.34 -10.72 4.58
CA ARG A 86 -7.50 -11.06 5.42
C ARG A 86 -8.82 -10.51 4.86
N VAL A 87 -8.79 -9.34 4.23
CA VAL A 87 -9.98 -8.72 3.62
C VAL A 87 -10.12 -8.98 2.12
N GLY A 88 -9.22 -9.75 1.51
CA GLY A 88 -9.25 -10.08 0.08
C GLY A 88 -9.01 -8.90 -0.85
N MET A 89 -8.29 -7.86 -0.41
CA MET A 89 -8.00 -6.67 -1.21
C MET A 89 -6.56 -6.67 -1.75
N PRO A 90 -6.31 -6.02 -2.90
CA PRO A 90 -4.98 -5.96 -3.47
C PRO A 90 -4.03 -5.11 -2.61
N TYR A 91 -2.74 -5.45 -2.61
CA TYR A 91 -1.74 -4.74 -1.83
C TYR A 91 -0.35 -4.67 -2.47
N VAL A 92 0.45 -3.69 -2.06
CA VAL A 92 1.87 -3.52 -2.39
C VAL A 92 2.64 -3.26 -1.10
N ASN A 93 3.43 -4.25 -0.67
CA ASN A 93 4.23 -4.18 0.56
C ASN A 93 5.75 -4.12 0.32
N GLN A 94 6.23 -4.37 -0.90
CA GLN A 94 7.68 -4.42 -1.19
C GLN A 94 8.19 -3.12 -1.79
N ARG A 95 7.85 -2.84 -3.05
CA ARG A 95 8.29 -1.65 -3.77
C ARG A 95 7.24 -1.23 -4.77
N TRP A 96 6.95 0.05 -4.82
CA TRP A 96 6.18 0.65 -5.91
C TRP A 96 7.03 0.72 -7.18
N LEU A 97 6.58 0.09 -8.26
CA LEU A 97 7.17 0.26 -9.58
C LEU A 97 6.50 1.47 -10.23
N GLY A 98 7.29 2.45 -10.68
CA GLY A 98 6.73 3.60 -11.40
C GLY A 98 5.97 3.12 -12.64
N GLY A 99 4.76 3.64 -12.84
CA GLY A 99 3.85 3.19 -13.89
C GLY A 99 2.87 2.11 -13.44
N MET A 100 2.83 1.75 -12.15
CA MET A 100 1.93 0.70 -11.65
C MET A 100 0.45 0.97 -11.94
N LEU A 101 0.03 2.23 -11.87
CA LEU A 101 -1.33 2.65 -12.20
C LEU A 101 -1.39 3.31 -13.57
N THR A 102 -0.43 4.19 -13.86
CA THR A 102 -0.45 5.01 -15.08
C THR A 102 -0.10 4.23 -16.35
N ASN A 103 0.63 3.11 -16.23
CA ASN A 103 0.95 2.19 -17.31
C ASN A 103 0.49 0.76 -16.97
N PHE A 104 -0.78 0.64 -16.57
CA PHE A 104 -1.34 -0.62 -16.11
C PHE A 104 -1.33 -1.73 -17.18
N SER A 105 -1.38 -1.40 -18.48
CA SER A 105 -1.27 -2.39 -19.56
C SER A 105 0.07 -3.14 -19.52
N THR A 106 1.18 -2.44 -19.27
CA THR A 106 2.50 -3.06 -19.15
C THR A 106 2.62 -3.91 -17.88
N VAL A 107 2.04 -3.43 -16.77
CA VAL A 107 2.00 -4.17 -15.51
C VAL A 107 1.17 -5.45 -15.66
N ARG A 108 0.04 -5.37 -16.37
CA ARG A 108 -0.81 -6.52 -16.68
C ARG A 108 -0.07 -7.58 -17.48
N ALA A 109 0.69 -7.20 -18.50
CA ALA A 109 1.53 -8.14 -19.24
C ALA A 109 2.57 -8.85 -18.33
N ARG A 110 3.10 -8.16 -17.31
CA ARG A 110 3.98 -8.78 -16.31
C ARG A 110 3.24 -9.71 -15.34
N LEU A 111 1.98 -9.42 -15.01
CA LEU A 111 1.12 -10.30 -14.23
C LEU A 111 0.77 -11.57 -15.01
N ASP A 112 0.46 -11.43 -16.30
CA ASP A 112 0.18 -12.58 -17.18
C ASP A 112 1.43 -13.45 -17.31
N ARG A 113 2.60 -12.84 -17.52
CA ARG A 113 3.89 -13.54 -17.48
C ARG A 113 4.14 -14.27 -16.15
N MET A 114 3.78 -13.66 -15.03
CA MET A 114 3.91 -14.31 -13.71
C MET A 114 3.01 -15.56 -13.62
N LYS A 115 1.78 -15.49 -14.12
CA LYS A 115 0.84 -16.63 -14.17
C LYS A 115 1.33 -17.74 -15.09
N GLU A 116 1.91 -17.41 -16.24
CA GLU A 116 2.57 -18.39 -17.12
C GLU A 116 3.71 -19.12 -16.40
N LEU A 117 4.57 -18.36 -15.70
CA LEU A 117 5.71 -18.93 -14.96
C LEU A 117 5.26 -19.79 -13.78
N GLU A 118 4.07 -19.55 -13.22
CA GLU A 118 3.51 -20.39 -12.16
C GLU A 118 3.05 -21.76 -12.66
N GLN A 119 2.66 -21.88 -13.93
CA GLN A 119 2.21 -23.14 -14.54
C GLN A 119 3.36 -24.06 -14.96
N ILE A 120 4.59 -23.55 -14.97
CA ILE A 120 5.77 -24.33 -15.37
C ILE A 120 6.21 -25.23 -14.22
N ASP A 121 6.36 -26.52 -14.51
CA ASP A 121 7.12 -27.42 -13.67
C ASP A 121 8.63 -27.16 -13.89
N PHE A 122 9.28 -26.62 -12.87
CA PHE A 122 10.71 -26.28 -12.94
C PHE A 122 11.62 -27.46 -12.62
N ASP A 123 11.08 -28.56 -12.10
CA ASP A 123 11.84 -29.75 -11.72
C ASP A 123 11.81 -30.80 -12.84
N ASP A 124 10.82 -30.74 -13.74
CA ASP A 124 10.78 -31.54 -14.98
C ASP A 124 11.60 -30.92 -16.14
N VAL A 125 12.90 -31.16 -16.10
CA VAL A 125 13.82 -30.73 -17.17
C VAL A 125 13.53 -31.45 -18.49
N ALA A 126 13.16 -32.72 -18.44
CA ALA A 126 12.99 -33.55 -19.64
C ALA A 126 11.69 -33.22 -20.40
N GLY A 127 10.58 -33.01 -19.67
CA GLY A 127 9.30 -32.65 -20.26
C GLY A 127 9.18 -31.17 -20.65
N SER A 128 10.02 -30.28 -20.10
CA SER A 128 9.97 -28.85 -20.44
C SER A 128 10.68 -28.47 -21.76
N GLY A 129 11.56 -29.35 -22.28
CA GLY A 129 12.36 -29.05 -23.48
C GLY A 129 13.39 -27.92 -23.29
N ARG A 130 13.73 -27.58 -22.04
CA ARG A 130 14.62 -26.46 -21.67
C ARG A 130 15.85 -26.95 -20.91
N THR A 131 16.92 -26.16 -20.98
CA THR A 131 18.13 -26.41 -20.19
C THR A 131 17.92 -26.08 -18.71
N LYS A 132 18.69 -26.72 -17.82
CA LYS A 132 18.70 -26.40 -16.38
C LYS A 132 18.98 -24.92 -16.10
N LYS A 133 19.83 -24.28 -16.93
CA LYS A 133 20.16 -22.87 -16.80
C LYS A 133 18.97 -21.98 -17.12
N GLU A 134 18.20 -22.30 -18.16
CA GLU A 134 16.98 -21.56 -18.51
C GLU A 134 15.91 -21.70 -17.43
N LEU A 135 15.68 -22.93 -16.95
CA LEU A 135 14.73 -23.17 -15.84
C LEU A 135 15.11 -22.40 -14.57
N LEU A 136 16.40 -22.35 -14.23
CA LEU A 136 16.89 -21.54 -13.11
C LEU A 136 16.62 -20.03 -13.32
N MET A 137 16.84 -19.52 -14.53
CA MET A 137 16.58 -18.11 -14.84
C MET A 137 15.09 -17.78 -14.77
N MET A 138 14.24 -18.67 -15.27
CA MET A 138 12.78 -18.52 -15.21
C MET A 138 12.26 -18.61 -13.76
N ARG A 139 12.84 -19.49 -12.93
CA ARG A 139 12.53 -19.55 -11.49
C ARG A 139 12.88 -18.22 -10.79
N ARG A 140 14.06 -17.66 -11.07
CA ARG A 140 14.46 -16.34 -10.55
C ARG A 140 13.54 -15.21 -11.03
N GLU A 141 13.08 -15.28 -12.28
CA GLU A 141 12.10 -14.34 -12.84
C GLU A 141 10.78 -14.43 -12.07
N LYS A 142 10.25 -15.64 -11.86
CA LYS A 142 9.05 -15.91 -11.07
C LYS A 142 9.17 -15.35 -9.66
N ASP A 143 10.23 -15.70 -8.93
CA ASP A 143 10.43 -15.26 -7.54
C ASP A 143 10.46 -13.72 -7.44
N LYS A 144 11.11 -13.06 -8.40
CA LYS A 144 11.17 -11.61 -8.46
C LYS A 144 9.79 -11.00 -8.72
N LEU A 145 9.04 -11.53 -9.68
CA LEU A 145 7.69 -11.07 -10.02
C LEU A 145 6.72 -11.30 -8.87
N THR A 146 6.70 -12.49 -8.26
CA THR A 146 5.85 -12.81 -7.11
C THR A 146 6.14 -11.88 -5.93
N LYS A 147 7.42 -11.58 -5.67
CA LYS A 147 7.80 -10.64 -4.61
C LYS A 147 7.27 -9.22 -4.87
N THR A 148 7.32 -8.72 -6.10
CA THR A 148 6.90 -7.32 -6.38
C THR A 148 5.42 -7.16 -6.71
N LEU A 149 4.82 -8.14 -7.38
CA LEU A 149 3.47 -8.04 -7.97
C LEU A 149 2.47 -9.02 -7.34
N GLY A 150 2.90 -9.90 -6.42
CA GLY A 150 2.04 -10.94 -5.84
C GLY A 150 0.78 -10.38 -5.18
N GLY A 151 0.87 -9.24 -4.51
CA GLY A 151 -0.29 -8.62 -3.87
C GLY A 151 -1.29 -7.96 -4.84
N ILE A 152 -0.94 -7.80 -6.12
CA ILE A 152 -1.84 -7.31 -7.17
C ILE A 152 -2.14 -8.38 -8.24
N ARG A 153 -1.83 -9.65 -7.95
CA ARG A 153 -1.99 -10.81 -8.85
C ARG A 153 -3.37 -10.89 -9.51
N ASP A 154 -4.41 -10.72 -8.70
CA ASP A 154 -5.81 -10.90 -9.12
C ASP A 154 -6.47 -9.57 -9.53
N MET A 155 -5.69 -8.48 -9.58
CA MET A 155 -6.19 -7.18 -9.97
C MET A 155 -6.38 -7.11 -11.50
N ALA A 156 -7.64 -7.22 -11.95
CA ALA A 156 -7.98 -7.16 -13.38
C ALA A 156 -8.20 -5.73 -13.91
N LYS A 157 -8.58 -4.80 -13.02
CA LYS A 157 -8.90 -3.39 -13.31
C LYS A 157 -8.21 -2.48 -12.30
N LEU A 158 -8.10 -1.20 -12.64
CA LEU A 158 -7.57 -0.18 -11.71
C LEU A 158 -8.40 -0.14 -10.41
N PRO A 159 -7.77 0.17 -9.26
CA PRO A 159 -8.46 0.27 -7.99
C PRO A 159 -9.39 1.50 -7.97
N ALA A 160 -10.48 1.39 -7.21
CA ALA A 160 -11.42 2.49 -7.02
C ALA A 160 -10.87 3.55 -6.05
N ALA A 161 -9.99 3.15 -5.13
CA ALA A 161 -9.26 4.04 -4.24
C ALA A 161 -7.92 3.39 -3.84
N ILE A 162 -6.97 4.21 -3.38
CA ILE A 162 -5.74 3.73 -2.77
C ILE A 162 -5.67 4.10 -1.29
N TRP A 163 -5.11 3.20 -0.49
CA TRP A 163 -4.83 3.42 0.92
C TRP A 163 -3.32 3.35 1.16
N VAL A 164 -2.72 4.42 1.67
CA VAL A 164 -1.26 4.61 1.70
C VAL A 164 -0.74 4.84 3.11
N VAL A 165 0.32 4.11 3.46
CA VAL A 165 1.13 4.38 4.66
C VAL A 165 2.34 5.21 4.27
N ASP A 166 2.51 6.39 4.89
CA ASP A 166 3.66 7.30 4.70
C ASP A 166 3.74 7.87 3.27
N THR A 167 3.11 9.03 3.07
CA THR A 167 3.03 9.68 1.76
C THR A 167 4.37 10.16 1.22
N LYS A 168 5.33 10.42 2.11
CA LYS A 168 6.68 10.83 1.74
C LYS A 168 7.44 9.67 1.11
N LYS A 169 7.29 8.46 1.67
CA LYS A 169 7.89 7.26 1.10
C LYS A 169 7.21 6.87 -0.22
N GLU A 170 5.88 6.94 -0.27
CA GLU A 170 5.07 6.50 -1.42
C GLU A 170 4.60 7.63 -2.34
N HIS A 171 5.42 8.67 -2.49
CA HIS A 171 5.10 9.82 -3.34
C HIS A 171 4.78 9.46 -4.79
N LEU A 172 5.41 8.41 -5.34
CA LEU A 172 5.11 7.93 -6.70
C LEU A 172 3.69 7.36 -6.81
N ALA A 173 3.27 6.54 -5.85
CA ALA A 173 1.92 5.97 -5.83
C ALA A 173 0.86 7.09 -5.79
N ILE A 174 1.10 8.12 -4.98
CA ILE A 174 0.21 9.28 -4.84
C ILE A 174 0.20 10.11 -6.12
N ALA A 175 1.36 10.35 -6.73
CA ALA A 175 1.46 11.11 -7.97
C ALA A 175 0.69 10.42 -9.10
N GLU A 176 0.83 9.10 -9.22
CA GLU A 176 0.11 8.30 -10.21
C GLU A 176 -1.41 8.29 -9.94
N ALA A 177 -1.83 8.07 -8.69
CA ALA A 177 -3.24 8.09 -8.32
C ALA A 177 -3.88 9.46 -8.60
N ARG A 178 -3.18 10.55 -8.25
CA ARG A 178 -3.64 11.92 -8.57
C ARG A 178 -3.78 12.15 -10.06
N LYS A 179 -2.82 11.67 -10.88
CA LYS A 179 -2.88 11.82 -12.34
C LYS A 179 -4.10 11.10 -12.95
N LEU A 180 -4.54 10.02 -12.33
CA LEU A 180 -5.70 9.22 -12.75
C LEU A 180 -7.00 9.59 -12.01
N ASN A 181 -6.99 10.63 -11.18
CA ASN A 181 -8.11 11.01 -10.32
C ASN A 181 -8.62 9.88 -9.42
N ILE A 182 -7.74 8.98 -9.00
CA ILE A 182 -8.05 7.92 -8.04
C ILE A 182 -7.99 8.52 -6.63
N PRO A 183 -9.06 8.43 -5.82
CA PRO A 183 -9.07 8.89 -4.44
C PRO A 183 -7.96 8.25 -3.59
N VAL A 184 -7.33 9.06 -2.74
CA VAL A 184 -6.22 8.65 -1.87
C VAL A 184 -6.63 8.81 -0.41
N ILE A 185 -6.65 7.70 0.32
CA ILE A 185 -6.69 7.68 1.78
C ILE A 185 -5.27 7.46 2.26
N ALA A 186 -4.79 8.24 3.23
CA ALA A 186 -3.43 8.10 3.71
C ALA A 186 -3.31 8.34 5.22
N ILE A 187 -2.37 7.62 5.84
CA ILE A 187 -1.88 7.95 7.18
C ILE A 187 -0.81 9.01 7.03
N LEU A 188 -1.06 10.19 7.60
CA LEU A 188 -0.13 11.32 7.58
C LEU A 188 0.60 11.42 8.91
N ASP A 189 1.89 11.77 8.83
CA ASP A 189 2.72 12.16 9.96
C ASP A 189 3.10 13.64 9.78
N THR A 190 3.77 14.25 10.76
CA THR A 190 4.06 15.68 10.77
C THR A 190 5.02 16.13 9.66
N ASN A 191 5.71 15.21 8.99
CA ASN A 191 6.65 15.45 7.90
C ASN A 191 6.10 15.22 6.48
N CYS A 192 4.82 14.85 6.37
CA CYS A 192 4.13 14.47 5.14
C CYS A 192 3.54 15.68 4.39
#